data_AF-A0A1Y4UW84-F1
#
_entry.id   AF-A0A1Y4UW84-F1
#
_cell.length_a   1.000
_cell.length_b   1.000
_cell.length_c   1.000
_cell.angle_alpha   90.00
_cell.angle_beta   90.00
_cell.angle_gamma   90.00
#
_symmetry.space_group_name_H-M   'P 1'
#
loop_
_entity.id
_entity.type
_entity.pdbx_description
1 polymer ?
#
loop_
_entity_poly.entity_id
_entity_poly.type
_entity_poly.pdbx_seq_one_letter_code
_entity_poly.pdbx_strand_id
1 'polypeptide(L)'
;MTEKDLRQKVADIITSWVGATKGSAKHLEILAIYNGHKPLARGYTVKTTDAYCATTVSAAYIKAGIAEYTGTECGVEKYVEIAKGLGIWIENDAHKPEIGDACVYDWDDTGKGDCTGYSDHIGIVTKTAASTFVVTEGNMSGGKVGTRTMAVNGKYIRGFICPNFAEIAKKLGGTATGGTKEAKTHTVVAGDTLSKIAAAAGTTVDKLVEVNAIKNKNLIRVGQVIMLEDSVEAAVEKLEALGVINSPDYWAEQAKKFQYLDLLLKKAAQVIEKAGTRLKTAENGVAALVAAGVINSPDYWLENYKNCPSLDLLLCALGGSV
;
A
#
# COMPACT_ATOMS: atom_id res chain seq x y z
N MET A 1 10.32 -4.45 4.28
CA MET A 1 9.37 -5.48 4.72
C MET A 1 10.01 -6.84 4.50
N THR A 2 10.15 -7.66 5.54
CA THR A 2 10.69 -9.02 5.39
C THR A 2 9.62 -9.99 4.89
N GLU A 3 10.00 -11.18 4.44
CA GLU A 3 9.07 -12.26 4.13
C GLU A 3 8.12 -12.54 5.30
N LYS A 4 8.69 -12.68 6.50
CA LYS A 4 7.94 -12.96 7.72
C LYS A 4 6.92 -11.87 8.04
N ASP A 5 7.29 -10.59 7.85
CA ASP A 5 6.36 -9.47 8.07
C ASP A 5 5.20 -9.51 7.07
N LEU A 6 5.49 -9.81 5.80
CA LEU A 6 4.46 -9.87 4.76
C LEU A 6 3.50 -11.05 4.99
N ARG A 7 4.03 -12.22 5.34
CA ARG A 7 3.23 -13.39 5.73
C ARG A 7 2.32 -13.06 6.91
N GLN A 8 2.88 -12.44 7.96
CA GLN A 8 2.12 -12.04 9.14
C GLN A 8 1.05 -10.99 8.80
N LYS A 9 1.36 -10.01 7.95
CA LYS A 9 0.40 -9.00 7.47
C LYS A 9 -0.83 -9.64 6.83
N VAL A 10 -0.65 -10.63 5.95
CA VAL A 10 -1.76 -11.37 5.34
C VAL A 10 -2.60 -12.08 6.41
N ALA A 11 -1.93 -12.77 7.34
CA ALA A 11 -2.60 -13.51 8.40
C ALA A 11 -3.38 -12.59 9.37
N ASP A 12 -2.83 -11.42 9.71
CA ASP A 12 -3.46 -10.43 10.57
C ASP A 12 -4.70 -9.82 9.90
N ILE A 13 -4.61 -9.51 8.60
CA ILE A 13 -5.73 -9.00 7.80
C ILE A 13 -6.91 -9.97 7.87
N ILE A 14 -6.71 -11.24 7.50
CA ILE A 14 -7.82 -12.19 7.47
C ILE A 14 -8.32 -12.52 8.88
N THR A 15 -7.43 -12.58 9.87
CA THR A 15 -7.79 -12.81 11.28
C THR A 15 -8.64 -11.68 11.84
N SER A 16 -8.42 -10.43 11.41
CA SER A 16 -9.25 -9.29 11.81
C SER A 16 -10.73 -9.47 11.45
N TRP A 17 -11.02 -10.29 10.44
CA TRP A 17 -12.38 -10.59 10.00
C TRP A 17 -13.04 -11.75 10.74
N VAL A 18 -12.33 -12.47 11.62
CA VAL A 18 -12.93 -13.52 12.46
C VAL A 18 -14.15 -12.99 13.20
N GLY A 19 -15.23 -13.79 13.18
CA GLY A 19 -16.53 -13.43 13.72
C GLY A 19 -17.44 -12.67 12.76
N ALA A 20 -16.97 -12.32 11.54
CA ALA A 20 -17.86 -11.82 10.51
C ALA A 20 -18.93 -12.88 10.18
N THR A 21 -20.16 -12.44 9.95
CA THR A 21 -21.27 -13.25 9.43
C THR A 21 -21.80 -12.63 8.15
N LYS A 22 -22.49 -13.39 7.29
CA LYS A 22 -23.11 -12.85 6.07
C LYS A 22 -23.97 -11.62 6.38
N GLY A 23 -23.64 -10.50 5.74
CA GLY A 23 -24.30 -9.20 5.88
C GLY A 23 -23.77 -8.33 7.02
N SER A 24 -22.89 -8.83 7.89
CA SER A 24 -22.23 -8.03 8.92
C SER A 24 -21.31 -6.95 8.32
N ALA A 25 -20.98 -5.92 9.10
CA ALA A 25 -20.07 -4.87 8.67
C ALA A 25 -18.70 -5.41 8.18
N LYS A 26 -18.14 -6.40 8.88
CA LYS A 26 -16.90 -7.07 8.47
C LYS A 26 -17.06 -7.84 7.14
N HIS A 27 -18.20 -8.47 6.91
CA HIS A 27 -18.47 -9.12 5.62
C HIS A 27 -18.59 -8.09 4.48
N LEU A 28 -19.25 -6.96 4.73
CA LEU A 28 -19.35 -5.88 3.76
C LEU A 28 -17.98 -5.26 3.45
N GLU A 29 -17.08 -5.17 4.42
CA GLU A 29 -15.69 -4.76 4.21
C GLU A 29 -14.96 -5.71 3.25
N ILE A 30 -15.06 -7.02 3.48
CA ILE A 30 -14.47 -8.05 2.60
C ILE A 30 -14.98 -7.86 1.15
N LEU A 31 -16.30 -7.73 0.99
CA LEU A 31 -16.90 -7.54 -0.33
C LEU A 31 -16.48 -6.21 -0.97
N ALA A 32 -16.34 -5.14 -0.19
CA ALA A 32 -15.90 -3.84 -0.70
C ALA A 32 -14.45 -3.89 -1.21
N ILE A 33 -13.55 -4.54 -0.47
CA ILE A 33 -12.15 -4.73 -0.88
C ILE A 33 -12.08 -5.53 -2.17
N TYR A 34 -12.77 -6.68 -2.22
CA TYR A 34 -12.78 -7.54 -3.40
C TYR A 34 -13.40 -6.84 -4.61
N ASN A 35 -14.64 -6.34 -4.48
CA ASN A 35 -15.36 -5.72 -5.59
C ASN A 35 -14.75 -4.39 -6.04
N GLY A 36 -13.97 -3.73 -5.17
CA GLY A 36 -13.21 -2.52 -5.49
C GLY A 36 -11.96 -2.78 -6.32
N HIS A 37 -11.41 -3.99 -6.28
CA HIS A 37 -10.23 -4.36 -7.07
C HIS A 37 -10.63 -4.68 -8.51
N LYS A 38 -9.96 -4.03 -9.48
CA LYS A 38 -10.27 -4.17 -10.91
C LYS A 38 -9.07 -4.73 -11.68
N PRO A 39 -9.33 -5.55 -12.74
CA PRO A 39 -10.63 -6.01 -13.20
C PRO A 39 -11.28 -7.00 -12.22
N LEU A 40 -12.63 -7.07 -12.22
CA LEU A 40 -13.33 -8.06 -11.41
C LEU A 40 -13.04 -9.46 -11.95
N ALA A 41 -12.68 -10.41 -11.08
CA ALA A 41 -12.61 -11.80 -11.50
C ALA A 41 -13.96 -12.22 -12.09
N ARG A 42 -13.89 -12.88 -13.25
CA ARG A 42 -15.07 -13.33 -14.02
C ARG A 42 -16.04 -12.19 -14.43
N GLY A 43 -15.62 -10.94 -14.34
CA GLY A 43 -16.49 -9.77 -14.56
C GLY A 43 -17.65 -9.68 -13.56
N TYR A 44 -17.58 -10.37 -12.42
CA TYR A 44 -18.69 -10.55 -11.50
C TYR A 44 -18.52 -9.76 -10.20
N THR A 45 -19.54 -9.01 -9.82
CA THR A 45 -19.63 -8.34 -8.51
C THR A 45 -20.24 -9.30 -7.50
N VAL A 46 -19.45 -9.71 -6.49
CA VAL A 46 -19.89 -10.64 -5.45
C VAL A 46 -20.92 -9.97 -4.53
N LYS A 47 -22.03 -10.67 -4.27
CA LYS A 47 -23.16 -10.22 -3.47
C LYS A 47 -23.09 -10.81 -2.06
N THR A 48 -23.85 -10.22 -1.15
CA THR A 48 -23.92 -10.66 0.25
C THR A 48 -24.50 -12.07 0.44
N THR A 49 -25.25 -12.56 -0.55
CA THR A 49 -25.88 -13.89 -0.56
C THR A 49 -24.91 -15.00 -0.98
N ASP A 50 -23.84 -14.66 -1.70
CA ASP A 50 -22.97 -15.63 -2.35
C ASP A 50 -22.09 -16.39 -1.34
N ALA A 51 -21.52 -17.51 -1.78
CA ALA A 51 -20.39 -18.10 -1.07
C ALA A 51 -19.17 -17.18 -1.24
N TYR A 52 -18.41 -16.97 -0.17
CA TYR A 52 -17.37 -15.93 -0.14
C TYR A 52 -16.03 -16.42 0.43
N CYS A 53 -15.77 -17.73 0.44
CA CYS A 53 -14.49 -18.29 0.89
C CYS A 53 -13.31 -17.78 0.03
N ALA A 54 -13.33 -18.04 -1.29
CA ALA A 54 -12.33 -17.54 -2.23
C ALA A 54 -12.29 -16.00 -2.26
N THR A 55 -13.46 -15.34 -2.18
CA THR A 55 -13.55 -13.89 -2.06
C THR A 55 -12.81 -13.35 -0.84
N THR A 56 -12.89 -14.05 0.31
CA THR A 56 -12.19 -13.64 1.54
C THR A 56 -10.68 -13.75 1.39
N VAL A 57 -10.20 -14.85 0.78
CA VAL A 57 -8.77 -15.05 0.49
C VAL A 57 -8.26 -13.98 -0.48
N SER A 58 -8.96 -13.77 -1.59
CA SER A 58 -8.65 -12.71 -2.56
C SER A 58 -8.63 -11.33 -1.90
N ALA A 59 -9.62 -11.00 -1.07
CA ALA A 59 -9.68 -9.72 -0.36
C ALA A 59 -8.48 -9.55 0.60
N ALA A 60 -8.06 -10.61 1.29
CA ALA A 60 -6.88 -10.55 2.16
C ALA A 60 -5.61 -10.24 1.37
N TYR A 61 -5.39 -10.93 0.25
CA TYR A 61 -4.24 -10.68 -0.64
C TYR A 61 -4.29 -9.31 -1.32
N ILE A 62 -5.47 -8.83 -1.73
CA ILE A 62 -5.67 -7.47 -2.23
C ILE A 62 -5.27 -6.45 -1.16
N LYS A 63 -5.81 -6.57 0.06
CA LYS A 63 -5.52 -5.64 1.15
C LYS A 63 -4.06 -5.73 1.62
N ALA A 64 -3.42 -6.88 1.46
CA ALA A 64 -1.99 -7.04 1.71
C ALA A 64 -1.10 -6.41 0.62
N GLY A 65 -1.65 -6.12 -0.55
CA GLY A 65 -0.93 -5.56 -1.70
C GLY A 65 -0.21 -6.61 -2.55
N ILE A 66 -0.65 -7.87 -2.52
CA ILE A 66 0.01 -8.98 -3.22
C ILE A 66 -0.85 -9.65 -4.30
N ALA A 67 -2.04 -9.11 -4.59
CA ALA A 67 -2.99 -9.67 -5.56
C ALA A 67 -2.40 -9.91 -6.96
N GLU A 68 -1.44 -9.09 -7.40
CA GLU A 68 -0.73 -9.28 -8.68
C GLU A 68 0.06 -10.62 -8.72
N TYR A 69 0.58 -11.06 -7.57
CA TYR A 69 1.40 -12.26 -7.43
C TYR A 69 0.58 -13.50 -7.07
N THR A 70 -0.62 -13.32 -6.54
CA THR A 70 -1.50 -14.41 -6.12
C THR A 70 -2.64 -14.65 -7.10
N GLY A 71 -2.96 -13.66 -7.95
CA GLY A 71 -4.24 -13.57 -8.63
C GLY A 71 -5.40 -13.28 -7.69
N THR A 72 -6.59 -13.10 -8.25
CA THR A 72 -7.86 -12.87 -7.52
C THR A 72 -8.97 -13.68 -8.15
N GLU A 73 -9.83 -14.28 -7.33
CA GLU A 73 -10.96 -15.08 -7.79
C GLU A 73 -12.07 -15.20 -6.71
N CYS A 74 -13.31 -15.49 -7.12
CA CYS A 74 -14.45 -15.76 -6.24
C CYS A 74 -14.94 -17.22 -6.27
N GLY A 75 -14.41 -18.06 -7.16
CA GLY A 75 -14.61 -19.52 -7.16
C GLY A 75 -13.33 -20.31 -6.84
N VAL A 76 -13.42 -21.35 -6.02
CA VAL A 76 -12.23 -22.05 -5.49
C VAL A 76 -11.46 -22.79 -6.58
N GLU A 77 -12.11 -23.65 -7.37
CA GLU A 77 -11.44 -24.41 -8.44
C GLU A 77 -10.76 -23.48 -9.46
N LYS A 78 -11.44 -22.39 -9.83
CA LYS A 78 -10.86 -21.41 -10.75
C LYS A 78 -9.65 -20.70 -10.14
N TYR A 79 -9.62 -20.52 -8.82
CA TYR A 79 -8.47 -19.97 -8.12
C TYR A 79 -7.28 -20.94 -8.16
N VAL A 80 -7.53 -22.24 -8.04
CA VAL A 80 -6.50 -23.28 -8.20
C VAL A 80 -5.92 -23.25 -9.62
N GLU A 81 -6.75 -23.11 -10.66
CA GLU A 81 -6.25 -22.97 -12.04
C GLU A 81 -5.35 -21.74 -12.23
N ILE A 82 -5.72 -20.60 -11.62
CA ILE A 82 -4.89 -19.39 -11.62
C ILE A 82 -3.56 -19.64 -10.89
N ALA A 83 -3.61 -20.27 -9.71
CA ALA A 83 -2.42 -20.61 -8.94
C ALA A 83 -1.49 -21.56 -9.70
N LYS A 84 -2.05 -22.54 -10.43
CA LYS A 84 -1.30 -23.42 -11.34
C LYS A 84 -0.63 -22.62 -12.46
N GLY A 85 -1.35 -21.70 -13.09
CA GLY A 85 -0.82 -20.83 -14.15
C GLY A 85 0.29 -19.88 -13.67
N LEU A 86 0.22 -19.44 -12.41
CA LEU A 86 1.24 -18.62 -11.76
C LEU A 86 2.42 -19.45 -11.20
N GLY A 87 2.34 -20.78 -11.22
CA GLY A 87 3.37 -21.66 -10.67
C GLY A 87 3.46 -21.66 -9.14
N ILE A 88 2.38 -21.30 -8.44
CA ILE A 88 2.31 -21.20 -6.97
C ILE A 88 1.39 -22.28 -6.36
N TRP A 89 0.97 -23.27 -7.13
CA TRP A 89 0.15 -24.38 -6.66
C TRP A 89 1.01 -25.57 -6.23
N ILE A 90 0.72 -26.11 -5.05
CA ILE A 90 1.32 -27.34 -4.52
C ILE A 90 0.21 -28.38 -4.35
N GLU A 91 0.24 -29.40 -5.20
CA GLU A 91 -0.70 -30.53 -5.18
C GLU A 91 -0.17 -31.65 -4.27
N ASN A 92 -0.08 -31.39 -2.96
CA ASN A 92 0.49 -32.32 -1.99
C ASN A 92 -0.04 -32.01 -0.58
N ASP A 93 -0.71 -32.97 0.05
CA ASP A 93 -1.31 -32.82 1.39
C ASP A 93 -0.30 -32.96 2.53
N ALA A 94 0.83 -33.62 2.29
CA ALA A 94 1.98 -33.71 3.19
C ALA A 94 2.85 -32.45 3.21
N HIS A 95 2.62 -31.49 2.30
CA HIS A 95 3.28 -30.20 2.34
C HIS A 95 3.04 -29.52 3.69
N LYS A 96 4.10 -28.94 4.27
CA LYS A 96 4.02 -28.16 5.51
C LYS A 96 3.82 -26.69 5.14
N PRO A 97 2.58 -26.16 5.19
CA PRO A 97 2.36 -24.78 4.79
C PRO A 97 2.96 -23.82 5.80
N GLU A 98 3.24 -22.62 5.34
CA GLU A 98 3.66 -21.49 6.15
C GLU A 98 2.51 -20.49 6.35
N ILE A 99 2.69 -19.58 7.29
CA ILE A 99 1.74 -18.48 7.49
C ILE A 99 1.62 -17.68 6.18
N GLY A 100 0.38 -17.34 5.80
CA GLY A 100 0.07 -16.58 4.60
C GLY A 100 -0.25 -17.44 3.37
N ASP A 101 0.11 -18.72 3.36
CA ASP A 101 -0.29 -19.65 2.29
C ASP A 101 -1.80 -19.91 2.36
N ALA A 102 -2.44 -20.26 1.24
CA ALA A 102 -3.84 -20.68 1.26
C ALA A 102 -3.97 -22.21 1.22
N CYS A 103 -4.73 -22.76 2.16
CA CYS A 103 -5.12 -24.18 2.16
C CYS A 103 -6.41 -24.34 1.35
N VAL A 104 -6.38 -25.20 0.34
CA VAL A 104 -7.54 -25.56 -0.46
C VAL A 104 -8.05 -26.92 0.00
N TYR A 105 -9.37 -27.05 0.10
CA TYR A 105 -10.03 -28.24 0.60
C TYR A 105 -10.77 -29.00 -0.50
N ASP A 106 -10.81 -30.32 -0.34
CA ASP A 106 -11.68 -31.25 -1.05
C ASP A 106 -12.36 -32.11 0.01
N TRP A 107 -13.68 -31.99 0.18
CA TRP A 107 -14.41 -32.68 1.24
C TRP A 107 -14.60 -34.18 0.99
N ASP A 108 -14.35 -34.63 -0.23
CA ASP A 108 -14.38 -36.05 -0.61
C ASP A 108 -13.02 -36.73 -0.41
N ASP A 109 -11.97 -35.99 -0.05
CA ASP A 109 -10.67 -36.57 0.27
C ASP A 109 -10.73 -37.54 1.46
N THR A 110 -10.18 -38.74 1.23
CA THR A 110 -10.17 -39.82 2.21
C THR A 110 -8.93 -39.80 3.12
N GLY A 111 -7.95 -38.93 2.84
CA GLY A 111 -6.65 -38.83 3.51
C GLY A 111 -5.70 -39.97 3.18
N LYS A 112 -5.80 -40.51 1.96
CA LYS A 112 -4.93 -41.57 1.45
C LYS A 112 -4.27 -41.12 0.15
N GLY A 113 -3.00 -40.75 0.26
CA GLY A 113 -2.23 -40.20 -0.87
C GLY A 113 -2.69 -38.80 -1.25
N ASP A 114 -1.98 -38.18 -2.19
CA ASP A 114 -2.32 -36.83 -2.63
C ASP A 114 -3.74 -36.81 -3.25
N CYS A 115 -4.63 -35.98 -2.69
CA CYS A 115 -5.96 -35.81 -3.24
C CYS A 115 -5.86 -35.07 -4.58
N THR A 116 -6.51 -35.58 -5.64
CA THR A 116 -6.57 -34.95 -6.98
C THR A 116 -7.97 -34.51 -7.42
N GLY A 117 -8.94 -34.43 -6.50
CA GLY A 117 -10.35 -34.15 -6.80
C GLY A 117 -10.70 -32.67 -7.01
N TYR A 118 -11.96 -32.30 -6.73
CA TYR A 118 -12.50 -30.96 -6.99
C TYR A 118 -12.33 -30.05 -5.77
N SER A 119 -12.03 -28.78 -5.99
CA SER A 119 -11.78 -27.85 -4.88
C SER A 119 -13.07 -27.22 -4.35
N ASP A 120 -13.44 -27.56 -3.11
CA ASP A 120 -14.68 -27.13 -2.47
C ASP A 120 -14.55 -25.82 -1.68
N HIS A 121 -13.41 -25.63 -1.00
CA HIS A 121 -13.24 -24.55 -0.05
C HIS A 121 -11.80 -24.05 0.02
N ILE A 122 -11.60 -22.88 0.61
CA ILE A 122 -10.27 -22.28 0.76
C ILE A 122 -10.22 -21.34 1.97
N GLY A 123 -9.07 -21.29 2.62
CA GLY A 123 -8.75 -20.29 3.64
C GLY A 123 -7.24 -20.03 3.70
N ILE A 124 -6.81 -19.07 4.52
CA ILE A 124 -5.39 -18.73 4.68
C ILE A 124 -4.85 -19.33 5.97
N VAL A 125 -3.67 -19.92 5.90
CA VAL A 125 -2.92 -20.41 7.06
C VAL A 125 -2.46 -19.22 7.90
N THR A 126 -2.93 -19.15 9.15
CA THR A 126 -2.65 -18.03 10.07
C THR A 126 -1.79 -18.43 11.26
N LYS A 127 -1.64 -19.73 11.52
CA LYS A 127 -0.70 -20.27 12.53
C LYS A 127 -0.15 -21.61 12.07
N THR A 128 1.10 -21.89 12.40
CA THR A 128 1.74 -23.18 12.12
C THR A 128 2.37 -23.75 13.39
N ALA A 129 2.42 -25.08 13.45
CA ALA A 129 3.10 -25.86 14.48
C ALA A 129 3.79 -27.07 13.81
N ALA A 130 4.44 -27.93 14.60
CA ALA A 130 5.25 -29.03 14.06
C ALA A 130 4.49 -30.02 13.16
N SER A 131 3.24 -30.31 13.49
CA SER A 131 2.37 -31.29 12.81
C SER A 131 0.95 -30.79 12.51
N THR A 132 0.65 -29.53 12.86
CA THR A 132 -0.68 -28.93 12.66
C THR A 132 -0.55 -27.49 12.22
N PHE A 133 -1.60 -26.97 11.60
CA PHE A 133 -1.71 -25.56 11.25
C PHE A 133 -3.15 -25.07 11.45
N VAL A 134 -3.33 -23.76 11.57
CA VAL A 134 -4.65 -23.12 11.71
C VAL A 134 -4.93 -22.35 10.43
N VAL A 135 -6.10 -22.58 9.85
CA VAL A 135 -6.61 -21.87 8.67
C VAL A 135 -7.73 -20.93 9.11
N THR A 136 -7.66 -19.67 8.70
CA THR A 136 -8.78 -18.74 8.80
C THR A 136 -9.55 -18.77 7.48
N GLU A 137 -10.84 -19.07 7.56
CA GLU A 137 -11.73 -19.34 6.41
C GLU A 137 -12.89 -18.35 6.42
N GLY A 138 -13.26 -17.83 5.25
CA GLY A 138 -14.53 -17.16 5.05
C GLY A 138 -15.63 -18.15 4.66
N ASN A 139 -16.89 -17.81 4.93
CA ASN A 139 -18.04 -18.64 4.56
C ASN A 139 -18.01 -20.07 5.13
N MET A 140 -17.49 -20.24 6.34
CA MET A 140 -17.66 -21.49 7.10
C MET A 140 -19.15 -21.72 7.41
N SER A 141 -19.49 -22.90 7.95
CA SER A 141 -20.85 -23.22 8.40
C SER A 141 -21.46 -22.09 9.25
N GLY A 142 -22.68 -21.68 8.89
CA GLY A 142 -23.34 -20.48 9.40
C GLY A 142 -23.00 -19.19 8.64
N GLY A 143 -22.27 -19.27 7.51
CA GLY A 143 -21.89 -18.14 6.70
C GLY A 143 -20.92 -17.19 7.43
N LYS A 144 -20.01 -17.74 8.23
CA LYS A 144 -19.11 -16.96 9.10
C LYS A 144 -17.64 -17.02 8.68
N VAL A 145 -16.86 -16.02 9.08
CA VAL A 145 -15.39 -16.11 9.10
C VAL A 145 -14.96 -16.72 10.43
N GLY A 146 -14.19 -17.79 10.37
CA GLY A 146 -13.72 -18.51 11.54
C GLY A 146 -12.39 -19.21 11.30
N THR A 147 -12.01 -20.08 12.23
CA THR A 147 -10.74 -20.81 12.19
C THR A 147 -10.94 -22.31 12.27
N ARG A 148 -10.09 -23.07 11.58
CA ARG A 148 -10.02 -24.52 11.64
C ARG A 148 -8.58 -24.95 11.91
N THR A 149 -8.40 -25.96 12.77
CA THR A 149 -7.08 -26.60 12.94
C THR A 149 -7.01 -27.85 12.06
N MET A 150 -5.96 -27.95 11.27
CA MET A 150 -5.69 -29.06 10.35
C MET A 150 -4.41 -29.78 10.77
N ALA A 151 -4.37 -31.08 10.57
CA ALA A 151 -3.12 -31.85 10.64
C ALA A 151 -2.42 -31.77 9.28
N VAL A 152 -1.09 -31.66 9.29
CA VAL A 152 -0.29 -31.88 8.07
C VAL A 152 -0.53 -33.32 7.60
N ASN A 153 -0.69 -33.53 6.28
CA ASN A 153 -1.05 -34.84 5.72
C ASN A 153 -2.39 -35.37 6.27
N GLY A 154 -3.30 -34.46 6.62
CA GLY A 154 -4.61 -34.75 7.15
C GLY A 154 -5.66 -34.80 6.03
N LYS A 155 -6.80 -35.42 6.34
CA LYS A 155 -7.96 -35.46 5.44
C LYS A 155 -8.41 -34.06 5.04
N TYR A 156 -9.01 -34.00 3.86
CA TYR A 156 -9.65 -32.84 3.26
C TYR A 156 -8.71 -31.81 2.67
N ILE A 157 -7.41 -32.08 2.61
CA ILE A 157 -6.44 -31.16 2.01
C ILE A 157 -6.32 -31.50 0.53
N ARG A 158 -6.76 -30.59 -0.33
CA ARG A 158 -6.59 -30.71 -1.78
C ARG A 158 -5.20 -30.29 -2.23
N GLY A 159 -4.62 -29.33 -1.52
CA GLY A 159 -3.33 -28.72 -1.82
C GLY A 159 -3.27 -27.29 -1.31
N PHE A 160 -2.22 -26.58 -1.73
CA PHE A 160 -1.91 -25.25 -1.21
C PHE A 160 -1.58 -24.26 -2.32
N ILE A 161 -2.04 -23.02 -2.15
CA ILE A 161 -1.55 -21.88 -2.91
C ILE A 161 -0.43 -21.24 -2.08
N CYS A 162 0.80 -21.34 -2.56
CA CYS A 162 2.02 -20.90 -1.88
C CYS A 162 2.72 -19.83 -2.70
N PRO A 163 2.30 -18.55 -2.60
CA PRO A 163 3.00 -17.44 -3.21
C PRO A 163 4.46 -17.40 -2.75
N ASN A 164 5.39 -17.00 -3.63
CA ASN A 164 6.79 -16.81 -3.23
C ASN A 164 6.94 -15.57 -2.36
N PHE A 165 6.54 -15.63 -1.09
CA PHE A 165 6.53 -14.50 -0.17
C PHE A 165 7.92 -13.88 0.01
N ALA A 166 9.00 -14.66 -0.10
CA ALA A 166 10.37 -14.14 -0.07
C ALA A 166 10.62 -13.18 -1.23
N GLU A 167 10.33 -13.62 -2.46
CA GLU A 167 10.48 -12.81 -3.67
C GLU A 167 9.49 -11.66 -3.70
N ILE A 168 8.24 -11.88 -3.27
CA ILE A 168 7.22 -10.83 -3.18
C ILE A 168 7.63 -9.79 -2.14
N ALA A 169 8.13 -10.17 -0.97
CA ALA A 169 8.62 -9.21 0.01
C ALA A 169 9.86 -8.46 -0.49
N LYS A 170 10.74 -9.13 -1.23
CA LYS A 170 11.86 -8.48 -1.93
C LYS A 170 11.39 -7.53 -3.02
N LYS A 171 10.35 -7.87 -3.79
CA LYS A 171 9.73 -7.01 -4.79
C LYS A 171 8.99 -5.88 -4.13
N LEU A 172 8.09 -6.09 -3.20
CA LEU A 172 7.46 -5.01 -2.42
C LEU A 172 8.48 -4.17 -1.62
N GLY A 173 9.66 -4.72 -1.33
CA GLY A 173 10.82 -4.01 -0.79
C GLY A 173 11.81 -3.47 -1.82
N GLY A 174 11.62 -3.72 -3.12
CA GLY A 174 12.57 -3.51 -4.22
C GLY A 174 11.98 -2.98 -5.53
N THR A 175 10.65 -2.91 -5.65
CA THR A 175 9.86 -1.96 -6.45
C THR A 175 9.60 -0.68 -5.67
N ALA A 176 10.10 -0.59 -4.43
CA ALA A 176 10.63 0.65 -3.92
C ALA A 176 12.11 0.72 -4.33
N THR A 177 12.47 1.70 -5.14
CA THR A 177 13.73 2.44 -4.96
C THR A 177 13.74 2.95 -3.52
N GLY A 178 14.17 2.08 -2.60
CA GLY A 178 13.99 2.25 -1.17
C GLY A 178 14.81 1.26 -0.38
N GLY A 179 16.12 1.21 -0.62
CA GLY A 179 17.02 1.04 0.53
C GLY A 179 16.60 2.09 1.54
N THR A 180 16.37 1.69 2.81
CA THR A 180 15.89 2.53 3.93
C THR A 180 15.83 3.98 3.48
N LYS A 181 14.68 4.44 2.93
CA LYS A 181 14.60 5.81 2.43
C LYS A 181 14.85 6.63 3.68
N GLU A 182 16.09 7.12 3.84
CA GLU A 182 16.43 7.99 4.95
C GLU A 182 15.37 9.07 4.88
N ALA A 183 14.64 9.26 5.98
CA ALA A 183 13.55 10.20 5.99
C ALA A 183 14.11 11.53 5.46
N LYS A 184 13.65 11.99 4.29
CA LYS A 184 14.20 13.21 3.68
C LYS A 184 13.59 14.44 4.32
N THR A 185 12.63 14.22 5.22
CA THR A 185 11.99 15.21 6.05
C THR A 185 11.93 14.77 7.51
N HIS A 186 11.86 15.74 8.41
CA HIS A 186 11.69 15.53 9.85
C HIS A 186 10.58 16.45 10.36
N THR A 187 9.56 15.86 11.01
CA THR A 187 8.53 16.63 11.71
C THR A 187 9.01 16.92 13.12
N VAL A 188 9.20 18.21 13.43
CA VAL A 188 9.71 18.69 14.72
C VAL A 188 8.80 18.22 15.85
N VAL A 189 9.39 17.57 16.85
CA VAL A 189 8.72 17.16 18.10
C VAL A 189 9.25 17.95 19.29
N ALA A 190 8.59 17.82 20.44
CA ALA A 190 9.02 18.49 21.65
C ALA A 190 10.44 18.07 22.05
N GLY A 191 11.33 19.06 22.24
CA GLY A 191 12.73 18.84 22.62
C GLY A 191 13.73 18.84 21.45
N ASP A 192 13.24 18.96 20.22
CA ASP A 192 14.10 19.12 19.03
C ASP A 192 14.76 20.49 18.96
N THR A 193 15.95 20.50 18.35
CA THR A 193 16.66 21.70 17.90
C THR A 193 17.21 21.43 16.51
N LEU A 194 17.46 22.48 15.70
CA LEU A 194 18.09 22.30 14.39
C LEU A 194 19.43 21.58 14.49
N SER A 195 20.21 21.79 15.56
CA SER A 195 21.48 21.09 15.76
C SER A 195 21.30 19.59 15.98
N LYS A 196 20.28 19.17 16.74
CA LYS A 196 19.98 17.74 16.94
C LYS A 196 19.51 17.08 15.65
N ILE A 197 18.62 17.75 14.93
CA ILE A 197 18.09 17.27 13.64
C ILE A 197 19.23 17.14 12.62
N ALA A 198 20.08 18.18 12.51
CA ALA A 198 21.21 18.17 11.60
C ALA A 198 22.19 17.03 11.90
N ALA A 199 22.53 16.83 13.18
CA ALA A 199 23.42 15.75 13.60
C ALA A 199 22.85 14.36 13.29
N ALA A 200 21.55 14.14 13.54
CA ALA A 200 20.89 12.88 13.25
C ALA A 200 20.81 12.59 11.74
N ALA A 201 20.63 13.63 10.93
CA ALA A 201 20.52 13.53 9.47
C ALA A 201 21.87 13.64 8.73
N GLY A 202 23.01 13.71 9.45
CA GLY A 202 24.33 13.85 8.82
C GLY A 202 24.54 15.14 8.02
N THR A 203 23.84 16.22 8.37
CA THR A 203 23.91 17.54 7.70
C THR A 203 24.31 18.65 8.68
N THR A 204 24.25 19.93 8.27
CA THR A 204 24.56 21.08 9.12
C THR A 204 23.34 21.96 9.35
N VAL A 205 23.35 22.72 10.46
CA VAL A 205 22.30 23.71 10.75
C VAL A 205 22.16 24.72 9.61
N ASP A 206 23.28 25.19 9.04
CA ASP A 206 23.26 26.17 7.95
C ASP A 206 22.63 25.58 6.68
N LYS A 207 22.90 24.31 6.36
CA LYS A 207 22.22 23.60 5.25
C LYS A 207 20.72 23.47 5.50
N LEU A 208 20.29 23.08 6.71
CA LEU A 208 18.86 23.00 7.04
C LEU A 208 18.17 24.36 6.91
N VAL A 209 18.84 25.43 7.35
CA VAL A 209 18.35 26.81 7.25
C VAL A 209 18.18 27.22 5.79
N GLU A 210 19.17 26.96 4.95
CA GLU A 210 19.14 27.28 3.51
C GLU A 210 18.04 26.51 2.80
N VAL A 211 18.02 25.18 2.95
CA VAL A 211 17.08 24.27 2.29
C VAL A 211 15.63 24.62 2.62
N ASN A 212 15.35 25.02 3.86
CA ASN A 212 13.99 25.31 4.33
C ASN A 212 13.67 26.82 4.40
N ALA A 213 14.56 27.70 3.93
CA ALA A 213 14.41 29.15 4.03
C ALA A 213 14.09 29.66 5.46
N ILE A 214 14.71 29.05 6.49
CA ILE A 214 14.44 29.39 7.90
C ILE A 214 15.04 30.75 8.24
N LYS A 215 14.19 31.74 8.54
CA LYS A 215 14.64 33.10 8.86
C LYS A 215 15.42 33.20 10.18
N ASN A 216 15.02 32.44 11.20
CA ASN A 216 15.67 32.43 12.51
C ASN A 216 16.11 31.01 12.87
N LYS A 217 17.42 30.74 12.73
CA LYS A 217 18.02 29.43 13.03
C LYS A 217 17.85 28.95 14.48
N ASN A 218 17.46 29.83 15.40
CA ASN A 218 17.24 29.49 16.80
C ASN A 218 15.77 29.20 17.13
N LEU A 219 14.86 29.21 16.14
CA LEU A 219 13.44 29.02 16.35
C LEU A 219 12.85 28.02 15.35
N ILE A 220 12.41 26.86 15.87
CA ILE A 220 11.56 25.89 15.18
C ILE A 220 10.34 25.59 16.05
N ARG A 221 9.23 25.16 15.44
CA ARG A 221 7.96 24.88 16.15
C ARG A 221 7.61 23.39 16.06
N VAL A 222 7.05 22.84 17.12
CA VAL A 222 6.50 21.48 17.09
C VAL A 222 5.45 21.36 15.97
N GLY A 223 5.54 20.30 15.18
CA GLY A 223 4.71 20.07 13.99
C GLY A 223 5.28 20.70 12.71
N GLN A 224 6.34 21.52 12.77
CA GLN A 224 7.02 22.03 11.59
C GLN A 224 7.71 20.88 10.85
N VAL A 225 7.51 20.77 9.54
CA VAL A 225 8.17 19.77 8.70
C VAL A 225 9.43 20.38 8.07
N ILE A 226 10.58 19.76 8.32
CA ILE A 226 11.91 20.22 7.91
C ILE A 226 12.46 19.27 6.85
N MET A 227 12.79 19.77 5.66
CA MET A 227 13.55 19.05 4.65
C MET A 227 15.01 18.88 5.12
N LEU A 228 15.56 17.67 5.00
CA LEU A 228 16.91 17.34 5.48
C LEU A 228 18.01 17.52 4.41
N GLU A 229 17.61 17.60 3.15
CA GLU A 229 18.46 17.78 1.97
C GLU A 229 17.78 18.62 0.89
N ASP A 230 18.55 19.26 0.00
CA ASP A 230 18.02 19.97 -1.17
C ASP A 230 17.68 18.99 -2.30
N SER A 231 16.58 18.26 -2.15
CA SER A 231 16.11 17.31 -3.16
C SER A 231 14.64 17.49 -3.49
N VAL A 232 14.24 17.07 -4.69
CA VAL A 232 12.82 17.06 -5.07
C VAL A 232 12.06 16.09 -4.18
N GLU A 233 12.65 14.95 -3.85
CA GLU A 233 12.03 13.96 -2.99
C GLU A 233 11.75 14.52 -1.58
N ALA A 234 12.67 15.31 -1.00
CA ALA A 234 12.42 16.00 0.27
C ALA A 234 11.27 17.02 0.15
N ALA A 235 11.21 17.75 -0.96
CA ALA A 235 10.17 18.75 -1.20
C ALA A 235 8.77 18.13 -1.33
N VAL A 236 8.64 17.05 -2.11
CA VAL A 236 7.34 16.37 -2.28
C VAL A 236 6.90 15.64 -1.01
N GLU A 237 7.84 15.06 -0.24
CA GLU A 237 7.54 14.49 1.07
C GLU A 237 7.03 15.55 2.05
N LYS A 238 7.67 16.73 2.07
CA LYS A 238 7.22 17.84 2.92
C LYS A 238 5.82 18.31 2.51
N LEU A 239 5.58 18.52 1.22
CA LEU A 239 4.29 18.99 0.71
C LEU A 239 3.16 17.96 0.95
N GLU A 240 3.45 16.66 0.88
CA GLU A 240 2.51 15.61 1.24
C GLU A 240 2.23 15.61 2.75
N ALA A 241 3.27 15.68 3.59
CA ALA A 241 3.14 15.72 5.04
C ALA A 241 2.30 16.92 5.53
N LEU A 242 2.36 18.03 4.78
CA LEU A 242 1.53 19.23 5.01
C LEU A 242 0.11 19.12 4.44
N GLY A 243 -0.22 18.05 3.69
CA GLY A 243 -1.51 17.81 3.06
C GLY A 243 -1.76 18.62 1.79
N VAL A 244 -0.71 19.19 1.19
CA VAL A 244 -0.81 20.08 0.01
C VAL A 244 -0.97 19.26 -1.28
N ILE A 245 -0.21 18.17 -1.39
CA ILE A 245 -0.20 17.28 -2.54
C ILE A 245 -0.48 15.84 -2.11
N ASN A 246 -0.88 15.02 -3.09
CA ASN A 246 -0.95 13.57 -2.96
C ASN A 246 0.03 12.95 -3.95
N SER A 247 0.41 11.68 -3.71
CA SER A 247 1.27 10.90 -4.61
C SER A 247 2.64 11.56 -4.83
N PRO A 248 3.46 11.74 -3.78
CA PRO A 248 4.77 12.39 -3.87
C PRO A 248 5.70 11.74 -4.91
N ASP A 249 5.67 10.41 -5.02
CA ASP A 249 6.49 9.67 -5.99
C ASP A 249 6.12 10.02 -7.44
N TYR A 250 4.83 10.27 -7.72
CA TYR A 250 4.41 10.76 -9.03
C TYR A 250 5.04 12.12 -9.34
N TRP A 251 4.99 13.06 -8.38
CA TRP A 251 5.54 14.39 -8.58
C TRP A 251 7.06 14.41 -8.68
N ALA A 252 7.75 13.55 -7.93
CA ALA A 252 9.20 13.36 -8.08
C ALA A 252 9.56 12.83 -9.47
N GLU A 253 8.78 11.89 -10.03
CA GLU A 253 8.98 11.37 -11.38
C GLU A 253 8.63 12.38 -12.48
N GLN A 254 7.59 13.20 -12.30
CA GLN A 254 7.27 14.28 -13.24
C GLN A 254 8.33 15.37 -13.23
N ALA A 255 8.91 15.71 -12.06
CA ALA A 255 9.94 16.73 -11.94
C ALA A 255 11.21 16.41 -12.75
N LYS A 256 11.49 15.13 -13.02
CA LYS A 256 12.61 14.69 -13.88
C LYS A 256 12.35 14.94 -15.37
N LYS A 257 11.09 15.10 -15.76
CA LYS A 257 10.63 15.12 -17.16
C LYS A 257 10.14 16.51 -17.58
N PHE A 258 9.45 17.20 -16.68
CA PHE A 258 8.85 18.49 -16.93
C PHE A 258 9.77 19.61 -16.46
N GLN A 259 10.19 20.45 -17.40
CA GLN A 259 11.15 21.51 -17.15
C GLN A 259 10.63 22.47 -16.06
N TYR A 260 11.51 22.81 -15.11
CA TYR A 260 11.27 23.69 -13.95
C TYR A 260 10.33 23.16 -12.87
N LEU A 261 9.73 21.97 -13.02
CA LEU A 261 8.86 21.40 -12.00
C LEU A 261 9.62 21.02 -10.72
N ASP A 262 10.87 20.60 -10.85
CA ASP A 262 11.79 20.41 -9.72
C ASP A 262 11.96 21.70 -8.90
N LEU A 263 12.25 22.83 -9.57
CA LEU A 263 12.43 24.11 -8.92
C LEU A 263 11.14 24.63 -8.28
N LEU A 264 10.00 24.47 -8.96
CA LEU A 264 8.68 24.82 -8.42
C LEU A 264 8.41 24.09 -7.11
N LEU A 265 8.58 22.76 -7.08
CA LEU A 265 8.29 21.95 -5.91
C LEU A 265 9.21 22.34 -4.74
N LYS A 266 10.52 22.50 -4.98
CA LYS A 266 11.47 22.91 -3.96
C LYS A 266 11.18 24.31 -3.41
N LYS A 267 10.87 25.27 -4.28
CA LYS A 267 10.52 26.65 -3.87
C LYS A 267 9.19 26.71 -3.13
N ALA A 268 8.18 25.97 -3.57
CA ALA A 268 6.91 25.89 -2.87
C ALA A 268 7.08 25.28 -1.46
N ALA A 269 7.86 24.20 -1.34
CA ALA A 269 8.15 23.56 -0.05
C ALA A 269 8.95 24.47 0.92
N GLN A 270 9.67 25.49 0.43
CA GLN A 270 10.32 26.51 1.27
C GLN A 270 9.32 27.50 1.87
N VAL A 271 8.23 27.82 1.16
CA VAL A 271 7.28 28.86 1.54
C VAL A 271 6.08 28.30 2.32
N ILE A 272 5.59 27.12 1.93
CA ILE A 272 4.36 26.55 2.47
C ILE A 272 4.59 25.92 3.85
N GLU A 273 3.83 26.38 4.84
CA GLU A 273 3.87 25.85 6.22
C GLU A 273 2.68 24.93 6.55
N LYS A 274 1.60 24.95 5.76
CA LYS A 274 0.40 24.12 5.91
C LYS A 274 -0.43 24.12 4.62
N ALA A 275 -1.27 23.11 4.40
CA ALA A 275 -2.25 23.15 3.33
C ALA A 275 -3.25 24.31 3.51
N GLY A 276 -3.53 25.00 2.40
CA GLY A 276 -4.59 25.99 2.29
C GLY A 276 -5.72 25.55 1.36
N THR A 277 -6.64 26.47 1.08
CA THR A 277 -7.79 26.17 0.21
C THR A 277 -7.34 26.16 -1.25
N ARG A 278 -7.51 25.01 -1.90
CA ARG A 278 -7.19 24.85 -3.33
C ARG A 278 -7.93 25.90 -4.18
N LEU A 279 -7.17 26.60 -5.03
CA LEU A 279 -7.72 27.57 -5.96
C LEU A 279 -8.48 26.89 -7.11
N LYS A 280 -9.34 27.64 -7.79
CA LYS A 280 -10.24 27.09 -8.82
C LYS A 280 -9.59 26.93 -10.19
N THR A 281 -8.56 27.70 -10.49
CA THR A 281 -7.95 27.75 -11.82
C THR A 281 -6.44 27.84 -11.74
N ALA A 282 -5.74 27.27 -12.73
CA ALA A 282 -4.29 27.28 -12.81
C ALA A 282 -3.74 28.71 -12.89
N GLU A 283 -4.47 29.63 -13.54
CA GLU A 283 -4.12 31.04 -13.66
C GLU A 283 -4.06 31.71 -12.27
N ASN A 284 -5.04 31.46 -11.41
CA ASN A 284 -5.03 31.96 -10.03
C ASN A 284 -3.91 31.31 -9.22
N GLY A 285 -3.65 30.02 -9.46
CA GLY A 285 -2.52 29.29 -8.88
C GLY A 285 -1.18 29.94 -9.21
N VAL A 286 -0.91 30.15 -10.49
CA VAL A 286 0.31 30.80 -10.98
C VAL A 286 0.45 32.22 -10.42
N ALA A 287 -0.63 33.02 -10.42
CA ALA A 287 -0.61 34.38 -9.88
C ALA A 287 -0.24 34.40 -8.39
N ALA A 288 -0.82 33.51 -7.58
CA ALA A 288 -0.49 33.39 -6.16
C ALA A 288 0.97 32.96 -5.94
N LEU A 289 1.46 32.00 -6.73
CA LEU A 289 2.84 31.53 -6.66
C LEU A 289 3.86 32.61 -7.06
N VAL A 290 3.51 33.47 -8.02
CA VAL A 290 4.34 34.65 -8.36
C VAL A 290 4.35 35.66 -7.22
N ALA A 291 3.19 35.97 -6.64
CA ALA A 291 3.09 36.90 -5.51
C ALA A 291 3.88 36.41 -4.28
N ALA A 292 3.93 35.10 -4.08
CA ALA A 292 4.71 34.45 -3.03
C ALA A 292 6.22 34.30 -3.36
N GLY A 293 6.65 34.69 -4.56
CA GLY A 293 8.05 34.57 -5.01
C GLY A 293 8.50 33.15 -5.31
N VAL A 294 7.58 32.20 -5.48
CA VAL A 294 7.86 30.80 -5.83
C VAL A 294 8.17 30.66 -7.34
N ILE A 295 7.49 31.44 -8.18
CA ILE A 295 7.67 31.47 -9.64
C ILE A 295 8.01 32.90 -10.07
N ASN A 296 8.89 33.06 -11.06
CA ASN A 296 9.20 34.33 -11.71
C ASN A 296 8.90 34.36 -13.23
N SER A 297 8.33 33.27 -13.76
CA SER A 297 8.05 33.05 -15.18
C SER A 297 6.59 32.63 -15.44
N PRO A 298 5.59 33.45 -15.08
CA PRO A 298 4.17 33.07 -15.17
C PRO A 298 3.76 32.57 -16.56
N ASP A 299 4.22 33.24 -17.63
CA ASP A 299 3.87 32.90 -19.01
C ASP A 299 4.26 31.45 -19.36
N TYR A 300 5.44 31.00 -18.94
CA TYR A 300 5.88 29.62 -19.13
C TYR A 300 4.87 28.62 -18.55
N TRP A 301 4.41 28.85 -17.31
CA TRP A 301 3.48 27.94 -16.66
C TRP A 301 2.12 27.96 -17.33
N LEU A 302 1.60 29.14 -17.68
CA LEU A 302 0.32 29.31 -18.34
C LEU A 302 0.28 28.66 -19.73
N GLU A 303 1.38 28.71 -20.47
CA GLU A 303 1.49 28.09 -21.79
C GLU A 303 1.66 26.57 -21.72
N ASN A 304 2.32 26.05 -20.67
CA ASN A 304 2.78 24.66 -20.65
C ASN A 304 2.05 23.74 -19.66
N TYR A 305 1.22 24.25 -18.73
CA TYR A 305 0.65 23.41 -17.67
C TYR A 305 -0.18 22.23 -18.18
N LYS A 306 -0.79 22.36 -19.37
CA LYS A 306 -1.59 21.29 -19.99
C LYS A 306 -0.74 20.13 -20.52
N ASN A 307 0.57 20.31 -20.64
CA ASN A 307 1.50 19.30 -21.16
C ASN A 307 1.95 18.30 -20.08
N CYS A 308 1.62 18.55 -18.79
CA CYS A 308 1.85 17.62 -17.69
C CYS A 308 0.51 17.25 -17.05
N PRO A 309 0.14 15.95 -16.99
CA PRO A 309 -1.10 15.54 -16.36
C PRO A 309 -1.21 16.05 -14.93
N SER A 310 -2.36 16.67 -14.62
CA SER A 310 -2.72 17.23 -13.31
C SER A 310 -1.86 18.40 -12.81
N LEU A 311 -1.00 18.99 -13.65
CA LEU A 311 -0.19 20.15 -13.25
C LEU A 311 -1.07 21.39 -12.98
N ASP A 312 -2.22 21.52 -13.65
CA ASP A 312 -3.25 22.50 -13.29
C ASP A 312 -3.70 22.37 -11.83
N LEU A 313 -3.98 21.14 -11.39
CA LEU A 313 -4.41 20.86 -10.02
C LEU A 313 -3.28 21.10 -9.00
N LEU A 314 -2.03 20.80 -9.37
CA LEU A 314 -0.86 21.11 -8.55
C LEU A 314 -0.72 22.63 -8.37
N LEU A 315 -0.75 23.41 -9.45
CA LEU A 315 -0.64 24.87 -9.40
C LEU A 315 -1.74 25.47 -8.52
N CYS A 316 -2.96 24.97 -8.62
CA CYS A 316 -4.08 25.36 -7.75
C CYS A 316 -3.85 25.02 -6.27
N ALA A 317 -3.25 23.85 -5.98
CA ALA A 317 -3.01 23.40 -4.61
C ALA A 317 -1.85 24.16 -3.96
N LEU A 318 -0.73 24.33 -4.68
CA LEU A 318 0.42 25.10 -4.23
C LEU A 318 0.03 26.57 -4.06
N GLY A 319 -0.62 27.17 -5.06
CA GLY A 319 -1.05 28.57 -5.02
C GLY A 319 -2.08 28.87 -3.93
N GLY A 320 -2.89 27.88 -3.53
CA GLY A 320 -3.81 28.02 -2.39
C GLY A 320 -3.15 27.88 -1.02
N SER A 321 -1.88 27.45 -0.97
CA SER A 321 -1.17 27.11 0.27
C SER A 321 0.04 28.01 0.56
N VAL A 322 0.47 28.83 -0.39
CA VAL A 322 1.45 29.91 -0.20
C VAL A 322 0.79 31.14 0.44
#